data_AF-A0A8S2RH96-F1
#
_entry.id   AF-A0A8S2RH96-F1
#
_cell.length_a   1.000
_cell.length_b   1.000
_cell.length_c   1.000
_cell.angle_alpha   90.00
_cell.angle_beta   90.00
_cell.angle_gamma   90.00
#
_symmetry.space_group_name_H-M   'P 1'
#
loop_
_entity.id
_entity.type
_entity.pdbx_description
1 polymer ?
#
loop_
_entity_poly.entity_id
_entity_poly.type
_entity_poly.pdbx_seq_one_letter_code
_entity_poly.pdbx_strand_id
1 'polypeptide(L)'
;TAYVWSKSQGFSFTLPSNDVSHDKFVVNSAIEIILNELKTHVPNLKQIDFFSDGAVSQFKQRFMFHNLIQIAHEYKIALSWNFFATSHGKGVVDGLCGTVKRLVWSTALAGDNFKSAEDFVKLAQQKTKKIIII
;
A
#
# COMPACT_ATOMS: atom_id res chain seq x y z
N THR A 1 -1.54 2.71 -1.12
CA THR A 1 -2.39 1.51 -1.35
C THR A 1 -1.57 0.48 -2.09
N ALA A 2 -1.72 -0.80 -1.77
CA ALA A 2 -1.01 -1.89 -2.43
C ALA A 2 -1.91 -3.11 -2.56
N TYR A 3 -1.62 -3.93 -3.56
CA TYR A 3 -2.20 -5.26 -3.70
C TYR A 3 -1.05 -6.26 -3.86
N VAL A 4 -1.04 -7.30 -3.04
CA VAL A 4 -0.01 -8.32 -3.02
C VAL A 4 -0.67 -9.65 -3.28
N TRP A 5 -0.12 -10.45 -4.18
CA TRP A 5 -0.68 -11.75 -4.49
C TRP A 5 0.40 -12.81 -4.69
N SER A 6 0.00 -14.05 -4.51
CA SER A 6 0.74 -15.26 -4.80
C SER A 6 -0.20 -16.26 -5.49
N LYS A 7 0.28 -17.46 -5.79
CA LYS A 7 -0.55 -18.50 -6.41
C LYS A 7 -1.77 -18.90 -5.55
N SER A 8 -1.67 -18.80 -4.22
CA SER A 8 -2.70 -19.26 -3.29
C SER A 8 -3.39 -18.15 -2.49
N GLN A 9 -2.84 -16.94 -2.48
CA GLN A 9 -3.25 -15.89 -1.53
C GLN A 9 -3.22 -14.51 -2.18
N GLY A 10 -4.08 -13.61 -1.70
CA GLY A 10 -4.08 -12.20 -2.10
C GLY A 10 -4.42 -11.30 -0.91
N PHE A 11 -3.73 -10.17 -0.80
CA PHE A 11 -3.85 -9.21 0.28
C PHE A 11 -4.02 -7.80 -0.30
N SER A 12 -5.06 -7.11 0.16
CA SER A 12 -5.34 -5.73 -0.25
C SER A 12 -5.00 -4.79 0.91
N PHE A 13 -4.12 -3.82 0.69
CA PHE A 13 -3.66 -2.89 1.71
C PHE A 13 -4.06 -1.45 1.38
N THR A 14 -4.62 -0.75 2.35
CA THR A 14 -4.79 0.71 2.31
C THR A 14 -4.12 1.31 3.54
N LEU A 15 -3.31 2.35 3.32
CA LEU A 15 -2.54 3.01 4.38
C LEU A 15 -2.90 4.50 4.36
N PRO A 16 -4.01 4.92 5.01
CA PRO A 16 -4.29 6.33 5.23
C PRO A 16 -3.19 6.95 6.08
N SER A 17 -2.81 8.20 5.78
CA SER A 17 -1.77 8.90 6.51
C SER A 17 -2.15 10.37 6.67
N ASN A 18 -1.71 10.97 7.78
CA ASN A 18 -1.75 12.42 7.98
C ASN A 18 -0.63 13.13 7.21
N ASP A 19 0.38 12.39 6.73
CA ASP A 19 1.42 12.93 5.87
C ASP A 19 0.89 13.15 4.44
N VAL A 20 0.88 14.41 4.01
CA VAL A 20 0.39 14.85 2.70
C VAL A 20 1.50 15.09 1.68
N SER A 21 2.77 14.86 2.04
CA SER A 21 3.91 15.06 1.15
C SER A 21 3.91 14.08 -0.02
N HIS A 22 3.36 12.88 0.20
CA HIS A 22 3.28 11.80 -0.78
C HIS A 22 4.61 11.58 -1.54
N ASP A 23 5.70 11.55 -0.79
CA ASP A 23 7.05 11.45 -1.34
C ASP A 23 7.69 10.08 -1.09
N LYS A 24 8.92 9.91 -1.55
CA LYS A 24 9.74 8.70 -1.37
C LYS A 24 9.87 8.22 0.09
N PHE A 25 9.82 9.10 1.09
CA PHE A 25 9.93 8.69 2.50
C PHE A 25 8.63 8.03 2.97
N VAL A 26 7.48 8.59 2.56
CA VAL A 26 6.17 7.98 2.79
C VAL A 26 6.09 6.61 2.10
N VAL A 27 6.59 6.51 0.86
CA VAL A 27 6.65 5.24 0.13
C VAL A 27 7.51 4.21 0.85
N ASN A 28 8.71 4.58 1.30
CA ASN A 28 9.59 3.67 2.02
C ASN A 28 8.94 3.15 3.31
N SER A 29 8.35 4.07 4.10
CA SER A 29 7.64 3.73 5.33
C SER A 29 6.46 2.78 5.05
N ALA A 30 5.70 3.05 3.98
CA ALA A 30 4.58 2.18 3.59
C ALA A 30 5.03 0.78 3.17
N ILE A 31 6.17 0.66 2.47
CA ILE A 31 6.74 -0.64 2.11
C ILE A 31 7.13 -1.42 3.36
N GLU A 32 7.84 -0.80 4.31
CA GLU A 32 8.22 -1.44 5.56
C GLU A 32 7.00 -1.95 6.34
N ILE A 33 5.95 -1.13 6.46
CA ILE A 33 4.68 -1.53 7.10
C ILE A 33 4.08 -2.76 6.40
N ILE A 34 3.98 -2.73 5.06
CA ILE A 34 3.44 -3.84 4.28
C ILE A 34 4.28 -5.11 4.46
N LEU A 35 5.61 -5.01 4.42
CA LEU A 35 6.50 -6.16 4.55
C LEU A 35 6.43 -6.79 5.94
N ASN A 36 6.33 -5.98 6.99
CA ASN A 36 6.13 -6.45 8.36
C ASN A 36 4.80 -7.19 8.50
N GLU A 37 3.72 -6.64 7.94
CA GLU A 37 2.43 -7.30 7.95
C GLU A 37 2.45 -8.61 7.14
N LEU A 38 3.05 -8.60 5.95
CA LEU A 38 3.19 -9.80 5.10
C LEU A 38 3.98 -10.91 5.77
N LYS A 39 4.99 -10.62 6.59
CA LYS A 39 5.73 -11.64 7.34
C LYS A 39 4.83 -12.41 8.32
N THR A 40 3.76 -11.80 8.82
CA THR A 40 2.80 -12.48 9.71
C THR A 40 1.90 -13.44 8.93
N HIS A 41 1.51 -13.08 7.70
CA HIS A 41 0.64 -13.89 6.83
C HIS A 41 1.41 -14.91 5.98
N VAL A 42 2.67 -14.62 5.65
CA VAL A 42 3.56 -15.41 4.79
C VAL A 42 4.94 -15.54 5.45
N PRO A 43 5.09 -16.39 6.48
CA PRO A 43 6.35 -16.47 7.26
C PRO A 43 7.57 -16.89 6.43
N ASN A 44 7.36 -17.64 5.35
CA ASN A 44 8.41 -18.14 4.46
C ASN A 44 8.51 -17.34 3.16
N LEU A 45 8.32 -16.01 3.23
CA LEU A 45 8.48 -15.13 2.08
C LEU A 45 9.92 -15.18 1.58
N LYS A 46 10.12 -15.58 0.32
CA LYS A 46 11.46 -15.73 -0.28
C LYS A 46 11.79 -14.65 -1.30
N GLN A 47 10.78 -14.20 -2.05
CA GLN A 47 10.95 -13.26 -3.15
C GLN A 47 9.76 -12.31 -3.24
N ILE A 48 10.02 -11.06 -3.61
CA ILE A 48 9.02 -10.07 -3.96
C ILE A 48 9.39 -9.40 -5.28
N ASP A 49 8.42 -9.32 -6.19
CA ASP A 49 8.54 -8.53 -7.41
C ASP A 49 7.63 -7.32 -7.29
N PHE A 50 8.22 -6.14 -7.09
CA PHE A 50 7.49 -4.88 -6.99
C PHE A 50 7.07 -4.40 -8.37
N PHE A 51 5.86 -3.84 -8.45
CA PHE A 51 5.35 -3.16 -9.64
C PHE A 51 4.74 -1.83 -9.23
N SER A 52 5.24 -0.74 -9.80
CA SER A 52 4.75 0.61 -9.52
C SER A 52 4.62 1.45 -10.79
N ASP A 53 3.92 2.57 -10.70
CA ASP A 53 4.05 3.61 -11.72
C ASP A 53 5.45 4.25 -11.70
N GLY A 54 5.73 5.08 -12.70
CA GLY A 54 7.00 5.78 -12.85
C GLY A 54 7.10 7.12 -12.12
N ALA A 55 6.27 7.41 -11.11
CA ALA A 55 6.27 8.71 -10.43
C ALA A 55 7.62 9.00 -9.77
N VAL A 56 8.28 10.08 -10.20
CA VAL A 56 9.66 10.40 -9.82
C VAL A 56 9.78 10.86 -8.37
N SER A 57 8.76 11.49 -7.79
CA SER A 57 8.76 11.89 -6.38
C SER A 57 8.62 10.71 -5.41
N GLN A 58 8.20 9.54 -5.91
CA GLN A 58 7.77 8.39 -5.12
C GLN A 58 8.61 7.15 -5.39
N PHE A 59 8.55 6.62 -6.61
CA PHE A 59 9.09 5.30 -6.94
C PHE A 59 10.33 5.36 -7.82
N LYS A 60 10.26 6.08 -8.95
CA LYS A 60 11.35 6.13 -9.95
C LYS A 60 12.37 7.21 -9.60
N GLN A 61 13.14 6.97 -8.53
CA GLN A 61 13.99 7.96 -7.89
C GLN A 61 15.41 7.43 -7.56
N ARG A 62 16.38 8.34 -7.36
CA ARG A 62 17.82 8.01 -7.28
C ARG A 62 18.23 7.07 -6.14
N PHE A 63 17.50 7.05 -5.04
CA PHE A 63 17.75 6.24 -3.85
C PHE A 63 17.13 4.85 -3.94
N MET A 64 16.38 4.53 -5.00
CA MET A 64 15.62 3.28 -5.10
C MET A 64 16.52 2.04 -4.95
N PHE A 65 17.69 2.04 -5.60
CA PHE A 65 18.65 0.93 -5.48
C PHE A 65 19.19 0.76 -4.06
N HIS A 66 19.40 1.85 -3.33
CA HIS A 66 19.82 1.78 -1.94
C HIS A 66 18.73 1.14 -1.07
N ASN A 67 17.49 1.60 -1.21
CA ASN A 67 16.35 1.04 -0.49
C ASN A 67 16.16 -0.45 -0.81
N LEU A 68 16.33 -0.86 -2.07
CA LEU A 68 16.26 -2.26 -2.47
C LEU A 68 17.32 -3.12 -1.76
N ILE A 69 18.57 -2.66 -1.71
CA ILE A 69 19.65 -3.40 -1.02
C ILE A 69 19.33 -3.51 0.47
N GLN A 70 18.86 -2.42 1.08
CA GLN A 70 18.49 -2.39 2.49
C GLN A 70 17.34 -3.36 2.79
N ILE A 71 16.26 -3.33 2.01
CA ILE A 71 15.12 -4.24 2.16
C ILE A 71 15.55 -5.70 1.99
N ALA A 72 16.36 -6.00 0.97
CA ALA A 72 16.85 -7.36 0.72
C ALA A 72 17.64 -7.89 1.93
N HIS A 73 18.50 -7.05 2.51
CA HIS A 73 19.31 -7.39 3.67
C HIS A 73 18.47 -7.57 4.95
N GLU A 74 17.60 -6.60 5.28
CA GLU A 74 16.79 -6.62 6.50
C GLU A 74 15.75 -7.73 6.51
N TYR A 75 15.10 -7.97 5.36
CA TYR A 75 14.03 -8.95 5.25
C TYR A 75 14.54 -10.33 4.79
N LYS A 76 15.81 -10.43 4.38
CA LYS A 76 16.43 -11.66 3.86
C LYS A 76 15.64 -12.28 2.71
N ILE A 77 15.18 -11.45 1.79
CA ILE A 77 14.39 -11.81 0.61
C ILE A 77 15.09 -11.40 -0.67
N ALA A 78 14.87 -12.17 -1.73
CA ALA A 78 15.18 -11.73 -3.08
C ALA A 78 14.14 -10.68 -3.53
N LEU A 79 14.56 -9.72 -4.34
CA LEU A 79 13.63 -8.70 -4.83
C LEU A 79 13.95 -8.18 -6.22
N SER A 80 12.91 -7.77 -6.93
CA SER A 80 12.97 -7.02 -8.17
C SER A 80 12.02 -5.84 -8.11
N TRP A 81 12.32 -4.78 -8.88
CA TRP A 81 11.42 -3.63 -9.01
C TRP A 81 11.16 -3.32 -10.48
N ASN A 82 9.90 -3.32 -10.85
CA ASN A 82 9.41 -3.13 -12.20
C ASN A 82 8.53 -1.88 -12.26
N PHE A 83 8.56 -1.22 -13.42
CA PHE A 83 7.75 -0.03 -13.67
C PHE A 83 6.74 -0.32 -14.78
N PHE A 84 5.50 0.12 -14.59
CA PHE A 84 4.52 0.12 -15.66
C PHE A 84 4.87 1.16 -16.74
N ALA A 85 4.31 0.99 -17.94
CA ALA A 85 4.53 1.90 -19.07
C ALA A 85 4.00 3.31 -18.79
N THR A 86 4.66 4.34 -19.29
CA THR A 86 4.17 5.72 -19.18
C THR A 86 2.74 5.83 -19.74
N SER A 87 1.85 6.51 -19.02
CA SER A 87 0.45 6.69 -19.39
C SER A 87 -0.39 5.40 -19.42
N HIS A 88 -0.03 4.38 -18.61
CA HIS A 88 -0.80 3.13 -18.47
C HIS A 88 -2.22 3.30 -17.90
N GLY A 89 -2.63 4.52 -17.52
CA GLY A 89 -3.93 4.79 -16.92
C GLY A 89 -4.03 4.33 -15.46
N LYS A 90 -5.25 4.00 -15.00
CA LYS A 90 -5.48 3.56 -13.62
C LYS A 90 -5.17 2.07 -13.46
N GLY A 91 -4.55 1.71 -12.34
CA GLY A 91 -4.25 0.34 -11.96
C GLY A 91 -5.28 -0.27 -11.02
N VAL A 92 -5.10 -1.55 -10.69
CA VAL A 92 -5.96 -2.29 -9.75
C VAL A 92 -6.02 -1.62 -8.38
N VAL A 93 -4.89 -1.06 -7.92
CA VAL A 93 -4.77 -0.40 -6.60
C VAL A 93 -5.61 0.88 -6.48
N ASP A 94 -5.95 1.54 -7.59
CA ASP A 94 -6.84 2.69 -7.60
C ASP A 94 -8.27 2.29 -7.19
N GLY A 95 -8.72 1.11 -7.64
CA GLY A 95 -10.02 0.54 -7.30
C GLY A 95 -10.14 0.20 -5.81
N LEU A 96 -9.05 -0.27 -5.19
CA LEU A 96 -9.00 -0.53 -3.74
C LEU A 96 -9.22 0.76 -2.94
N CYS A 97 -8.47 1.82 -3.26
CA CYS A 97 -8.61 3.11 -2.60
C CYS A 97 -10.01 3.70 -2.81
N GLY A 98 -10.54 3.62 -4.04
CA GLY A 98 -11.90 4.06 -4.36
C GLY A 98 -12.96 3.31 -3.57
N THR A 99 -12.79 2.00 -3.37
CA THR A 99 -13.70 1.17 -2.58
C THR A 99 -13.72 1.60 -1.12
N VAL A 100 -12.55 1.76 -0.49
CA VAL A 100 -12.46 2.21 0.91
C VAL A 100 -13.09 3.60 1.08
N LYS A 101 -12.75 4.55 0.20
CA LYS A 101 -13.34 5.89 0.21
C LYS A 101 -14.86 5.84 0.08
N ARG A 102 -15.40 4.98 -0.80
CA ARG A 102 -16.85 4.84 -0.99
C ARG A 102 -17.55 4.26 0.24
N LEU A 103 -16.93 3.31 0.93
CA LEU A 103 -17.48 2.74 2.17
C LEU A 103 -17.62 3.82 3.26
N VAL A 104 -16.56 4.58 3.51
CA VAL A 104 -16.57 5.67 4.52
C VAL A 104 -17.49 6.82 4.07
N TRP A 105 -17.50 7.14 2.78
CA TRP A 105 -18.40 8.17 2.24
C TRP A 105 -19.87 7.82 2.42
N SER A 106 -20.24 6.54 2.24
CA SER A 106 -21.63 6.10 2.41
C SER A 106 -22.14 6.28 3.84
N THR A 107 -21.26 6.16 4.84
CA THR A 107 -21.59 6.48 6.23
C THR A 107 -21.71 7.97 6.50
N ALA A 108 -20.84 8.79 5.89
CA ALA A 108 -20.98 10.24 5.96
C ALA A 108 -22.37 10.68 5.47
N LEU A 109 -22.82 10.12 4.34
CA LEU A 109 -24.14 10.39 3.78
C LEU A 109 -25.30 9.90 4.66
N ALA A 110 -25.08 8.88 5.48
CA ALA A 110 -26.07 8.38 6.44
C ALA A 110 -26.15 9.24 7.73
N GLY A 111 -25.35 10.30 7.84
CA GLY A 111 -25.35 11.23 8.97
C GLY A 111 -24.26 10.96 10.01
N ASP A 112 -23.37 10.00 9.79
CA ASP A 112 -22.19 9.82 10.64
C ASP A 112 -21.20 10.96 10.43
N ASN A 113 -20.65 11.49 11.53
CA ASN A 113 -19.69 12.58 11.52
C ASN A 113 -18.31 12.06 11.92
N PHE A 114 -17.33 12.15 11.03
CA PHE A 114 -15.93 11.86 11.31
C PHE A 114 -15.07 13.07 10.95
N LYS A 115 -14.13 13.44 11.83
CA LYS A 115 -13.42 14.73 11.74
C LYS A 115 -11.91 14.57 11.59
N SER A 116 -11.39 13.35 11.63
CA SER A 116 -9.96 13.09 11.52
C SER A 116 -9.65 11.87 10.64
N ALA A 117 -8.37 11.71 10.30
CA ALA A 117 -7.89 10.52 9.59
C ALA A 117 -8.02 9.25 10.44
N GLU A 118 -7.88 9.37 11.77
CA GLU A 118 -8.06 8.26 12.70
C GLU A 118 -9.52 7.77 12.71
N ASP A 119 -10.48 8.70 12.66
CA ASP A 119 -11.89 8.35 12.52
C ASP A 119 -12.15 7.65 11.18
N PHE A 120 -11.54 8.14 10.10
CA PHE A 120 -11.61 7.50 8.77
C PHE A 120 -11.11 6.05 8.83
N VAL A 121 -9.94 5.81 9.45
CA VAL A 121 -9.35 4.47 9.58
C VAL A 121 -10.26 3.55 10.37
N LYS A 122 -10.73 3.98 11.55
CA LYS A 122 -11.62 3.19 12.41
C LYS A 122 -12.90 2.80 11.67
N LEU A 123 -13.51 3.76 10.97
CA LEU A 123 -14.75 3.50 10.23
C LEU A 123 -14.51 2.57 9.05
N ALA A 124 -13.41 2.76 8.32
CA ALA A 124 -13.04 1.89 7.21
C ALA A 124 -12.81 0.44 7.68
N GLN A 125 -12.11 0.23 8.80
CA GLN A 125 -11.87 -1.08 9.41
C GLN A 125 -13.17 -1.77 9.85
N GLN A 126 -14.15 -1.00 10.35
CA GLN A 126 -15.47 -1.54 10.69
C GLN A 126 -16.26 -1.99 9.44
N LYS A 127 -16.09 -1.31 8.30
CA LYS A 127 -16.83 -1.59 7.07
C LYS A 127 -16.26 -2.73 6.23
N THR A 128 -14.98 -3.06 6.37
CA THR A 128 -14.39 -4.16 5.61
C THR A 128 -13.29 -4.88 6.38
N LYS A 129 -13.37 -6.21 6.37
CA LYS A 129 -12.28 -7.10 6.79
C LYS A 129 -11.49 -7.68 5.61
N LYS A 130 -11.91 -7.38 4.38
CA LYS A 130 -11.26 -7.89 3.15
C LYS A 130 -10.08 -7.02 2.72
N ILE A 131 -10.03 -5.77 3.19
CA ILE A 131 -8.94 -4.84 2.94
C ILE A 131 -8.28 -4.59 4.28
N ILE A 132 -6.99 -4.86 4.37
CA ILE A 132 -6.17 -4.57 5.53
C ILE A 132 -5.93 -3.05 5.51
N ILE A 133 -6.48 -2.37 6.50
CA ILE A 133 -6.37 -0.93 6.67
C ILE A 133 -5.48 -0.68 7.88
N ILE A 134 -4.34 -0.04 7.62
CA ILE A 134 -3.30 0.24 8.60
C ILE A 134 -3.20 1.75 8.76
#